data_AF-A0A510L458-F1
#
_entry.id   AF-A0A510L458-F1
#
_cell.length_a   1.000
_cell.length_b   1.000
_cell.length_c   1.000
_cell.angle_alpha   90.00
_cell.angle_beta   90.00
_cell.angle_gamma   90.00
#
_symmetry.space_group_name_H-M   'P 1'
#
loop_
_entity.id
_entity.type
_entity.pdbx_description
1 polymer ?
#
loop_
_entity_poly.entity_id
_entity_poly.type
_entity_poly.pdbx_seq_one_letter_code
_entity_poly.pdbx_strand_id
1 'polypeptide(L)' 'MKKLFLIVILALTTVSCGLLDPKLWDEARERREERGVHCYKQYGNVYCKDRDGNRVY' A
#
# COMPACT_ATOMS: atom_id res chain seq x y z
N MET A 1 -10.83 16.72 28.78
CA MET A 1 -10.80 15.25 28.60
C MET A 1 -11.74 14.76 27.49
N LYS A 2 -13.08 14.94 27.58
CA LYS A 2 -14.04 14.36 26.60
C LYS A 2 -13.90 14.87 25.15
N LYS A 3 -13.46 16.12 24.94
CA LYS A 3 -13.25 16.71 23.60
C LYS A 3 -12.06 16.13 22.83
N LEU A 4 -11.01 15.69 23.53
CA LEU A 4 -9.81 15.09 22.92
C LEU A 4 -10.14 13.75 22.26
N PHE A 5 -10.99 12.93 22.90
CA PHE A 5 -11.41 11.65 22.32
C PHE A 5 -12.11 11.81 20.97
N LEU A 6 -12.97 12.81 20.83
CA LEU A 6 -13.65 13.09 19.55
C LEU A 6 -12.67 13.51 18.45
N ILE A 7 -11.68 14.34 18.79
CA ILE A 7 -10.66 14.78 17.82
C ILE A 7 -9.79 13.59 17.39
N VAL A 8 -9.39 12.73 18.32
CA VAL A 8 -8.62 11.52 18.00
C VAL A 8 -9.40 10.57 17.09
N ILE A 9 -10.69 10.35 17.37
CA ILE A 9 -11.54 9.51 16.52
C ILE A 9 -11.66 10.11 15.12
N LEU A 10 -11.89 11.42 15.01
CA LEU A 10 -12.00 12.12 13.72
C LEU A 10 -10.68 12.08 12.91
N ALA A 11 -9.54 12.19 13.60
CA ALA A 11 -8.23 12.04 12.97
C ALA A 11 -8.01 10.61 12.47
N LEU A 12 -8.39 9.60 13.26
CA LEU A 12 -8.29 8.20 12.85
C LEU A 12 -9.21 7.86 11.66
N THR A 13 -10.44 8.40 11.62
CA THR A 13 -11.38 8.18 10.50
C THR A 13 -10.92 8.86 9.21
N THR A 14 -10.34 10.06 9.29
CA THR A 14 -9.81 10.76 8.12
C THR A 14 -8.52 10.12 7.59
N VAL A 15 -7.62 9.68 8.48
CA VAL A 15 -6.41 8.96 8.08
C VAL A 15 -6.75 7.58 7.49
N SER A 16 -7.75 6.87 8.04
CA SER A 16 -8.17 5.59 7.46
C SER A 16 -8.79 5.73 6.08
N CYS A 17 -9.45 6.85 5.78
CA CYS A 17 -9.97 7.11 4.43
C CYS A 17 -8.88 7.42 3.41
N GLY A 18 -7.77 8.06 3.82
CA GLY A 18 -6.66 8.44 2.92
C GLY A 18 -5.48 7.46 2.84
N LEU A 19 -5.19 6.72 3.92
CA LEU A 19 -4.08 5.75 3.98
C LEU A 19 -4.44 4.39 3.36
N LEU A 20 -5.74 4.08 3.33
CA LEU A 20 -6.31 2.88 2.70
C LEU A 20 -7.12 3.23 1.45
N ASP A 21 -6.86 4.39 0.83
CA ASP A 21 -7.56 4.77 -0.39
C ASP A 21 -7.21 3.76 -1.50
N PRO A 22 -8.17 2.96 -1.98
CA PRO A 22 -7.92 1.93 -2.99
C PRO A 22 -7.25 2.51 -4.23
N LYS A 23 -7.54 3.78 -4.54
CA LYS A 23 -6.97 4.48 -5.68
C LYS A 23 -5.44 4.61 -5.59
N LEU A 24 -4.90 4.85 -4.39
CA LEU A 24 -3.46 4.96 -4.18
C LEU A 24 -2.75 3.60 -4.40
N TRP A 25 -3.41 2.51 -4.01
CA TRP A 25 -2.94 1.15 -4.22
C TRP A 25 -3.02 0.73 -5.68
N ASP A 26 -4.05 1.18 -6.40
CA ASP A 26 -4.21 0.97 -7.82
C ASP A 26 -3.15 1.71 -8.63
N GLU A 27 -2.89 2.99 -8.33
CA GLU A 27 -1.79 3.76 -8.94
C GLU A 27 -0.41 3.15 -8.63
N ALA A 28 -0.22 2.62 -7.41
CA ALA A 28 1.00 1.90 -7.06
C ALA A 28 1.11 0.54 -7.78
N ARG A 29 -0.01 -0.11 -8.10
CA ARG A 29 -0.05 -1.34 -8.90
C ARG A 29 0.25 -1.03 -10.37
N GLU A 30 -0.41 -0.03 -10.93
CA GLU A 30 -0.21 0.44 -12.31
C GLU A 30 1.26 0.85 -12.55
N ARG A 31 1.84 1.68 -11.67
CA ARG A 31 3.28 2.03 -11.75
C ARG A 31 4.21 0.83 -11.64
N ARG A 32 3.82 -0.25 -10.94
CA ARG A 32 4.62 -1.49 -10.88
C ARG A 32 4.49 -2.28 -12.18
N GLU A 33 3.29 -2.37 -12.75
CA GLU A 33 3.05 -3.02 -14.05
C GLU A 33 3.75 -2.28 -15.20
N GLU A 34 3.75 -0.94 -15.21
CA GLU A 34 4.50 -0.12 -16.16
C GLU A 34 6.01 -0.40 -16.13
N ARG A 35 6.58 -0.56 -14.93
CA ARG A 35 7.98 -0.97 -14.73
C ARG A 35 8.20 -2.47 -14.95
N GLY A 36 7.10 -3.23 -15.10
CA GLY A 36 7.07 -4.68 -15.19
C GLY A 36 7.63 -5.40 -13.97
N VAL A 37 7.36 -4.84 -12.79
CA VAL A 37 7.69 -5.46 -11.51
C VAL A 37 6.53 -6.32 -11.04
N HIS A 38 6.77 -7.62 -10.91
CA HIS A 38 5.81 -8.60 -10.40
C HIS A 38 6.25 -9.12 -9.03
N CYS A 39 5.37 -9.03 -8.04
CA CYS A 39 5.64 -9.50 -6.69
C CYS A 39 4.87 -10.79 -6.40
N TYR A 40 5.57 -11.78 -5.85
CA TYR A 40 5.05 -13.09 -5.50
C TYR A 40 5.13 -13.29 -3.99
N LYS A 41 4.16 -14.00 -3.44
CA LYS A 41 4.15 -14.39 -2.02
C LYS A 41 4.24 -15.90 -1.91
N GLN A 42 5.31 -16.39 -1.27
CA GLN A 42 5.54 -17.82 -1.07
C GLN A 42 5.97 -18.08 0.36
N TYR A 43 5.23 -18.95 1.07
CA TYR A 43 5.49 -19.32 2.47
C TYR A 43 5.69 -18.09 3.40
N GLY A 44 4.88 -17.05 3.22
CA GLY A 44 4.96 -15.82 4.02
C GLY A 44 6.02 -14.81 3.57
N ASN A 45 6.94 -15.18 2.69
CA ASN A 45 7.94 -14.28 2.13
C ASN A 45 7.42 -13.61 0.86
N VAL A 46 7.60 -12.30 0.75
CA VAL A 46 7.30 -11.52 -0.45
C VAL A 46 8.59 -11.23 -1.19
N TYR A 47 8.62 -11.49 -2.50
CA TYR A 47 9.73 -11.09 -3.37
C TYR A 47 9.20 -10.53 -4.67
N CYS A 48 9.88 -9.52 -5.21
CA CYS A 48 9.52 -8.90 -6.47
C CYS A 48 10.58 -9.20 -7.53
N LYS A 49 10.15 -9.33 -8.78
CA LYS A 49 11.01 -9.51 -9.95
C LYS A 49 10.68 -8.46 -11.00
N ASP A 50 11.68 -7.97 -11.72
CA ASP A 50 11.50 -7.15 -12.92
C ASP A 50 11.09 -8.02 -14.13
N ARG A 51 10.99 -7.39 -15.31
CA ARG A 51 10.63 -8.06 -16.58
C ARG A 51 11.65 -9.12 -17.00
N ASP A 52 12.92 -8.94 -16.61
CA ASP A 52 14.03 -9.82 -16.94
C ASP A 52 14.20 -10.95 -15.90
N GLY A 53 13.41 -10.91 -14.82
CA GLY A 53 13.41 -11.91 -13.75
C GLY A 53 14.38 -11.61 -12.61
N ASN A 54 15.04 -10.45 -12.59
CA ASN A 54 15.94 -10.04 -11.51
C ASN A 54 15.15 -9.62 -10.28
N ARG A 55 15.67 -9.93 -9.09
CA ARG A 55 15.02 -9.53 -7.82
C ARG A 55 15.14 -8.03 -7.59
N VAL A 56 14.01 -7.42 -7.25
CA VAL A 56 13.90 -6.01 -6.87
C VAL A 56 13.67 -5.93 -5.36
N TYR A 57 14.48 -5.13 -4.66
CA TYR A 57 14.44 -4.94 -3.21
C TYR A 57 13.75 -3.63 -2.82
#